data_AF-A0A2E7VDZ1-F1
#
_entry.id   AF-A0A2E7VDZ1-F1
#
_cell.length_a   1.000
_cell.length_b   1.000
_cell.length_c   1.000
_cell.angle_alpha   90.00
_cell.angle_beta   90.00
_cell.angle_gamma   90.00
#
_symmetry.space_group_name_H-M   'P 1'
#
loop_
_entity.id
_entity.type
_entity.pdbx_description
1 polymer ?
#
loop_
_entity_poly.entity_id
_entity_poly.type
_entity_poly.pdbx_seq_one_letter_code
_entity_poly.pdbx_strand_id
1 'polypeptide(L)'
;MASPDDKGRLTVKFMHRGSYSADRDSAWIRQFPKQEPVWSSCRFTFDPDAREYDWLVVYHDLPPTRGEAGEPAIEDLACSRDNTMHVTYEPSSITTYGHAYLQQYKHLLTSQEPNCVRHPGMIHSQPGFPWFYGRSTGGGQHAGFDELAAMPVPRKEKLFSTVCSTKKQKHTAHRLRHAFTERLKKEFSELETFGLGVRPIEDKEEALTDYKYHFAMENHFAPASLDGKVG
;
A
#
# COMPACT_ATOMS: atom_id res chain seq x y z
N MET A 1 -30.20 -6.77 -5.72
CA MET A 1 -30.58 -8.01 -5.02
C MET A 1 -29.29 -8.73 -4.66
N ALA A 2 -29.03 -8.95 -3.37
CA ALA A 2 -27.82 -9.64 -2.93
C ALA A 2 -27.80 -11.10 -3.43
N SER A 3 -26.63 -11.57 -3.86
CA SER A 3 -26.41 -12.96 -4.25
C SER A 3 -26.75 -13.90 -3.08
N PRO A 4 -27.26 -15.13 -3.31
CA PRO A 4 -27.51 -16.12 -2.24
C PRO A 4 -26.29 -16.42 -1.35
N ASP A 5 -25.09 -16.08 -1.83
CA ASP A 5 -23.80 -16.27 -1.18
C ASP A 5 -23.43 -15.18 -0.15
N ASP A 6 -24.30 -14.19 0.07
CA ASP A 6 -24.03 -13.01 0.92
C ASP A 6 -24.49 -13.15 2.37
N LYS A 7 -25.22 -14.23 2.72
CA LYS A 7 -25.72 -14.43 4.09
C LYS A 7 -24.58 -14.89 5.01
N GLY A 8 -24.08 -13.97 5.84
CA GLY A 8 -23.14 -14.25 6.93
C GLY A 8 -21.72 -13.73 6.73
N ARG A 9 -21.45 -12.97 5.65
CA ARG A 9 -20.17 -12.28 5.46
C ARG A 9 -20.17 -10.95 6.22
N LEU A 10 -19.02 -10.55 6.74
CA LEU A 10 -18.81 -9.22 7.31
C LEU A 10 -18.60 -8.21 6.18
N THR A 11 -19.33 -7.11 6.23
CA THR A 11 -19.13 -5.97 5.31
C THR A 11 -18.13 -5.00 5.93
N VAL A 12 -17.04 -4.76 5.21
CA VAL A 12 -15.94 -3.90 5.63
C VAL A 12 -15.91 -2.67 4.74
N LYS A 13 -16.18 -1.49 5.31
CA LYS A 13 -15.91 -0.21 4.66
C LYS A 13 -14.41 0.05 4.73
N PHE A 14 -13.75 0.05 3.59
CA PHE A 14 -12.31 0.29 3.48
C PHE A 14 -12.06 1.67 2.89
N MET A 15 -11.44 2.56 3.67
CA MET A 15 -11.11 3.91 3.26
C MET A 15 -9.60 4.11 3.20
N HIS A 16 -9.13 4.86 2.22
CA HIS A 16 -7.73 5.32 2.12
C HIS A 16 -7.69 6.75 1.59
N ARG A 17 -6.50 7.37 1.55
CA ARG A 17 -6.32 8.75 1.06
C ARG A 17 -6.87 9.04 -0.33
N GLY A 18 -7.04 8.01 -1.17
CA GLY A 18 -7.57 8.11 -2.53
C GLY A 18 -9.08 7.82 -2.65
N SER A 19 -9.78 7.48 -1.57
CA SER A 19 -11.21 7.11 -1.58
C SER A 19 -12.13 8.31 -1.80
N TYR A 20 -12.15 8.87 -3.02
CA TYR A 20 -12.98 10.04 -3.34
C TYR A 20 -14.35 9.72 -3.97
N SER A 21 -14.58 8.47 -4.42
CA SER A 21 -15.84 8.03 -5.02
C SER A 21 -15.90 6.51 -5.17
N ALA A 22 -17.10 5.92 -5.11
CA ALA A 22 -17.35 4.48 -5.27
C ALA A 22 -16.77 3.85 -6.55
N ASP A 23 -16.66 4.62 -7.65
CA ASP A 23 -16.27 4.09 -8.97
C ASP A 23 -14.75 4.03 -9.21
N ARG A 24 -13.91 4.32 -8.20
CA ARG A 24 -12.52 4.76 -8.46
C ARG A 24 -11.40 4.04 -7.71
N ASP A 25 -11.60 2.79 -7.30
CA ASP A 25 -10.54 2.02 -6.63
C ASP A 25 -10.09 0.78 -7.42
N SER A 26 -9.97 0.89 -8.75
CA SER A 26 -9.41 -0.17 -9.61
C SER A 26 -8.06 -0.70 -9.12
N ALA A 27 -7.23 0.18 -8.52
CA ALA A 27 -5.94 -0.18 -7.96
C ALA A 27 -6.02 -1.11 -6.72
N TRP A 28 -7.13 -1.07 -5.98
CA TRP A 28 -7.40 -1.97 -4.86
C TRP A 28 -8.25 -3.17 -5.27
N ILE A 29 -9.26 -2.96 -6.11
CA ILE A 29 -10.16 -4.01 -6.59
C ILE A 29 -9.40 -5.10 -7.36
N ARG A 30 -8.37 -4.73 -8.13
CA ARG A 30 -7.49 -5.69 -8.81
C ARG A 30 -6.85 -6.71 -7.86
N GLN A 31 -6.80 -6.40 -6.57
CA GLN A 31 -6.17 -7.25 -5.57
C GLN A 31 -7.00 -8.49 -5.21
N PHE A 32 -8.24 -8.56 -5.70
CA PHE A 32 -9.13 -9.65 -5.39
C PHE A 32 -9.29 -10.61 -6.57
N PRO A 33 -9.52 -11.91 -6.32
CA PRO A 33 -9.90 -12.86 -7.35
C PRO A 33 -11.13 -12.35 -8.10
N LYS A 34 -11.10 -12.48 -9.43
CA LYS A 34 -12.13 -11.99 -10.36
C LYS A 34 -12.46 -10.51 -10.25
N GLN A 35 -11.62 -9.74 -9.56
CA GLN A 35 -11.89 -8.33 -9.23
C GLN A 35 -13.19 -8.16 -8.43
N GLU A 36 -13.60 -9.19 -7.70
CA GLU A 36 -14.74 -9.13 -6.78
C GLU A 36 -14.19 -8.83 -5.39
N PRO A 37 -14.59 -7.72 -4.72
CA PRO A 37 -14.01 -7.29 -3.45
C PRO A 37 -14.48 -8.16 -2.27
N VAL A 38 -14.16 -9.45 -2.33
CA VAL A 38 -14.51 -10.49 -1.38
C VAL A 38 -13.26 -11.30 -1.09
N TRP A 39 -12.95 -11.45 0.19
CA TRP A 39 -11.87 -12.32 0.62
C TRP A 39 -12.32 -13.12 1.83
N SER A 40 -12.36 -14.46 1.69
CA SER A 40 -12.87 -15.36 2.73
C SER A 40 -14.28 -14.95 3.20
N SER A 41 -14.46 -14.68 4.50
CA SER A 41 -15.72 -14.26 5.12
C SER A 41 -15.99 -12.75 5.06
N CYS A 42 -15.17 -11.97 4.36
CA CYS A 42 -15.29 -10.52 4.31
C CYS A 42 -15.66 -10.05 2.89
N ARG A 43 -16.59 -9.10 2.81
CA ARG A 43 -16.88 -8.29 1.63
C ARG A 43 -16.41 -6.87 1.90
N PHE A 44 -15.70 -6.28 0.96
CA PHE A 44 -15.19 -4.92 1.06
C PHE A 44 -16.05 -3.98 0.22
N THR A 45 -16.38 -2.82 0.79
CA THR A 45 -16.88 -1.68 0.04
C THR A 45 -15.85 -0.57 0.08
N PHE A 46 -15.59 0.02 -1.09
CA PHE A 46 -14.72 1.18 -1.28
C PHE A 46 -15.53 2.47 -1.45
N ASP A 47 -16.85 2.39 -1.30
CA ASP A 47 -17.73 3.55 -1.32
C ASP A 47 -17.56 4.37 -0.03
N PRO A 48 -17.01 5.60 -0.10
CA PRO A 48 -16.85 6.44 1.07
C PRO A 48 -18.19 6.89 1.67
N ASP A 49 -19.30 6.82 0.93
CA ASP A 49 -20.63 7.21 1.41
C ASP A 49 -21.41 6.02 1.98
N ALA A 50 -20.88 4.79 1.90
CA ALA A 50 -21.52 3.61 2.45
C ALA A 50 -21.78 3.78 3.95
N ARG A 51 -23.01 3.44 4.38
CA ARG A 51 -23.45 3.44 5.78
C ARG A 51 -23.85 2.06 6.30
N GLU A 52 -24.06 1.10 5.42
CA GLU A 52 -24.35 -0.29 5.78
C GLU A 52 -23.05 -1.09 5.77
N TYR A 53 -22.39 -1.15 6.92
CA TYR A 53 -21.15 -1.92 7.10
C TYR A 53 -20.99 -2.39 8.56
N ASP A 54 -20.34 -3.52 8.75
CA ASP A 54 -20.05 -4.09 10.06
C ASP A 54 -18.75 -3.51 10.66
N TRP A 55 -17.79 -3.18 9.80
CA TRP A 55 -16.45 -2.71 10.17
C TRP A 55 -16.01 -1.49 9.35
N LEU A 56 -15.28 -0.58 10.00
CA LEU A 56 -14.53 0.48 9.33
C LEU A 56 -13.02 0.18 9.41
N VAL A 57 -12.36 0.14 8.26
CA VAL A 57 -10.91 0.06 8.14
C VAL A 57 -10.39 1.30 7.43
N VAL A 58 -9.52 2.06 8.10
CA VAL A 58 -8.85 3.23 7.52
C VAL A 58 -7.39 2.91 7.27
N TYR A 59 -7.02 2.87 5.99
CA TYR A 59 -5.67 2.57 5.53
C TYR A 59 -4.90 3.85 5.20
N HIS A 60 -3.77 4.03 5.90
CA HIS A 60 -2.93 5.21 5.89
C HIS A 60 -3.61 6.47 6.44
N ASP A 61 -4.74 6.91 5.89
CA ASP A 61 -5.48 8.09 6.34
C ASP A 61 -6.85 8.20 5.64
N LEU A 62 -7.71 9.09 6.12
CA LEU A 62 -8.95 9.47 5.43
C LEU A 62 -8.64 10.35 4.19
N PRO A 63 -9.48 10.29 3.14
CA PRO A 63 -9.39 11.22 2.03
C PRO A 63 -9.71 12.65 2.51
N PRO A 64 -8.97 13.68 2.07
CA PRO A 64 -9.34 15.07 2.36
C PRO A 64 -10.72 15.40 1.78
N THR A 65 -11.47 16.26 2.46
CA THR A 65 -12.77 16.74 1.99
C THR A 65 -12.62 17.41 0.62
N ARG A 66 -13.47 17.01 -0.33
CA ARG A 66 -13.35 17.39 -1.75
C ARG A 66 -13.47 18.92 -1.91
N GLY A 67 -12.36 19.57 -2.26
CA GLY A 67 -12.32 21.01 -2.57
C GLY A 67 -11.87 21.93 -1.42
N GLU A 68 -11.65 21.39 -0.22
CA GLU A 68 -11.26 22.17 0.95
C GLU A 68 -9.91 21.68 1.47
N ALA A 69 -8.83 22.20 0.89
CA ALA A 69 -7.51 21.97 1.42
C ALA A 69 -7.38 22.62 2.81
N GLY A 70 -7.36 21.82 3.87
CA GLY A 70 -7.03 22.27 5.22
C GLY A 70 -8.00 21.85 6.32
N GLU A 71 -9.22 21.45 5.97
CA GLU A 71 -10.18 20.93 6.96
C GLU A 71 -9.93 19.44 7.25
N PRO A 72 -9.98 19.01 8.52
CA PRO A 72 -9.84 17.61 8.87
C PRO A 72 -11.01 16.81 8.30
N ALA A 73 -10.71 15.70 7.63
CA ALA A 73 -11.72 14.77 7.18
C ALA A 73 -12.40 14.10 8.39
N ILE A 74 -13.73 14.02 8.37
CA ILE A 74 -14.55 13.41 9.43
C ILE A 74 -15.39 12.30 8.82
N GLU A 75 -15.40 11.13 9.46
CA GLU A 75 -16.28 10.01 9.13
C GLU A 75 -17.19 9.73 10.33
N ASP A 76 -18.49 9.90 10.14
CA ASP A 76 -19.50 9.55 11.14
C ASP A 76 -19.76 8.04 11.13
N LEU A 77 -19.31 7.35 12.20
CA LEU A 77 -19.41 5.90 12.30
C LEU A 77 -20.86 5.42 12.19
N ALA A 78 -21.09 4.46 11.30
CA ALA A 78 -22.34 3.70 11.20
C ALA A 78 -22.21 2.28 11.79
N CYS A 79 -21.04 1.93 12.33
CA CYS A 79 -20.79 0.68 13.04
C CYS A 79 -20.39 0.95 14.51
N SER A 80 -20.28 -0.12 15.30
CA SER A 80 -19.70 -0.01 16.66
C SER A 80 -18.28 0.53 16.59
N ARG A 81 -17.90 1.37 17.57
CA ARG A 81 -16.51 1.80 17.76
C ARG A 81 -15.56 0.61 17.91
N ASP A 82 -16.03 -0.50 18.50
CA ASP A 82 -15.21 -1.70 18.66
C ASP A 82 -14.84 -2.37 17.32
N ASN A 83 -15.54 -2.04 16.23
CA ASN A 83 -15.30 -2.59 14.90
C ASN A 83 -14.52 -1.60 14.01
N THR A 84 -13.60 -0.85 14.60
CA THR A 84 -12.79 0.15 13.88
C THR A 84 -11.31 -0.24 13.91
N MET A 85 -10.65 -0.13 12.77
CA MET A 85 -9.22 -0.42 12.64
C MET A 85 -8.52 0.66 11.83
N HIS A 86 -7.37 1.13 12.34
CA HIS A 86 -6.42 1.91 11.55
C HIS A 86 -5.26 1.01 11.09
N VAL A 87 -4.83 1.17 9.84
CA VAL A 87 -3.71 0.45 9.25
C VAL A 87 -2.65 1.46 8.82
N THR A 88 -1.47 1.41 9.43
CA THR A 88 -0.37 2.31 9.04
C THR A 88 0.29 1.85 7.75
N TYR A 89 0.71 2.79 6.90
CA TYR A 89 1.38 2.49 5.64
C TYR A 89 2.88 2.80 5.68
N GLU A 90 3.24 4.00 6.10
CA GLU A 90 4.64 4.43 6.12
C GLU A 90 5.34 4.02 7.43
N PRO A 91 6.67 3.79 7.40
CA PRO A 91 7.47 3.59 8.60
C PRO A 91 7.50 4.84 9.49
N SER A 92 7.83 4.66 10.77
CA SER A 92 7.88 5.70 11.80
C SER A 92 8.81 6.88 11.45
N SER A 93 9.85 6.61 10.65
CA SER A 93 10.80 7.61 10.13
C SER A 93 10.25 8.50 9.00
N ILE A 94 9.12 8.13 8.38
CA ILE A 94 8.51 8.89 7.27
C ILE A 94 7.21 9.55 7.71
N THR A 95 6.33 8.81 8.40
CA THR A 95 5.06 9.35 8.92
C THR A 95 4.92 9.00 10.39
N THR A 96 4.64 10.00 11.20
CA THR A 96 4.27 9.82 12.61
C THR A 96 2.78 10.08 12.76
N TYR A 97 2.08 9.14 13.37
CA TYR A 97 0.65 9.24 13.64
C TYR A 97 0.42 9.80 15.03
N GLY A 98 -0.44 10.81 15.15
CA GLY A 98 -0.76 11.43 16.44
C GLY A 98 -1.46 10.44 17.38
N HIS A 99 -1.06 10.42 18.66
CA HIS A 99 -1.67 9.51 19.65
C HIS A 99 -3.19 9.74 19.78
N ALA A 100 -3.64 10.99 19.82
CA ALA A 100 -5.07 11.32 19.89
C ALA A 100 -5.86 10.85 18.65
N TYR A 101 -5.22 10.84 17.47
CA TYR A 101 -5.81 10.31 16.24
C TYR A 101 -5.95 8.78 16.32
N LEU A 102 -4.86 8.07 16.66
CA LEU A 102 -4.88 6.62 16.74
C LEU A 102 -5.86 6.08 17.78
N GLN A 103 -5.99 6.76 18.92
CA GLN A 103 -6.94 6.39 19.98
C GLN A 103 -8.42 6.47 19.55
N GLN A 104 -8.74 7.06 18.39
CA GLN A 104 -10.10 7.06 17.84
C GLN A 104 -10.53 5.65 17.38
N TYR A 105 -9.57 4.79 17.06
CA TYR A 105 -9.80 3.43 16.56
C TYR A 105 -9.70 2.40 17.69
N LYS A 106 -10.45 1.30 17.59
CA LYS A 106 -10.33 0.18 18.54
C LYS A 106 -9.06 -0.63 18.31
N HIS A 107 -8.72 -0.84 17.03
CA HIS A 107 -7.60 -1.65 16.62
C HIS A 107 -6.60 -0.83 15.80
N LEU A 108 -5.32 -1.19 15.93
CA LEU A 108 -4.24 -0.61 15.15
C LEU A 108 -3.39 -1.72 14.56
N LEU A 109 -3.40 -1.89 13.24
CA LEU A 109 -2.46 -2.75 12.53
C LEU A 109 -1.27 -1.90 12.07
N THR A 110 -0.07 -2.21 12.54
CA THR A 110 1.11 -1.40 12.25
C THR A 110 2.39 -2.20 12.19
N SER A 111 3.33 -1.77 11.35
CA SER A 111 4.73 -2.19 11.39
C SER A 111 5.62 -1.23 12.15
N GLN A 112 5.11 -0.06 12.55
CA GLN A 112 5.88 0.92 13.33
C GLN A 112 6.24 0.35 14.69
N GLU A 113 7.42 0.69 15.17
CA GLU A 113 7.99 0.10 16.36
C GLU A 113 7.16 0.47 17.62
N PRO A 114 6.99 -0.45 18.60
CA PRO A 114 6.21 -0.18 19.82
C PRO A 114 6.67 1.01 20.67
N ASN A 115 7.92 1.46 20.48
CA ASN A 115 8.44 2.68 21.12
C ASN A 115 8.02 3.97 20.39
N CYS A 116 7.63 3.88 19.11
CA CYS A 116 7.11 4.99 18.31
C CYS A 116 5.60 5.15 18.48
N VAL A 117 4.87 4.03 18.53
CA VAL A 117 3.40 4.03 18.63
C VAL A 117 2.96 3.14 19.78
N ARG A 118 2.08 3.68 20.63
CA ARG A 118 1.44 2.94 21.73
C ARG A 118 -0.07 2.98 21.56
N HIS A 119 -0.68 1.81 21.45
CA HIS A 119 -2.13 1.67 21.32
C HIS A 119 -2.61 0.39 22.05
N PRO A 120 -3.69 0.44 22.86
CA PRO A 120 -4.16 -0.75 23.59
C PRO A 120 -4.57 -1.92 22.69
N GLY A 121 -5.10 -1.62 21.49
CA GLY A 121 -5.47 -2.61 20.48
C GLY A 121 -4.41 -2.78 19.37
N MET A 122 -3.14 -2.60 19.68
CA MET A 122 -2.05 -2.71 18.69
C MET A 122 -1.81 -4.17 18.27
N ILE A 123 -1.75 -4.37 16.96
CA ILE A 123 -1.35 -5.59 16.26
C ILE A 123 -0.07 -5.22 15.50
N HIS A 124 1.08 -5.64 16.00
CA HIS A 124 2.38 -5.38 15.37
C HIS A 124 2.65 -6.44 14.30
N SER A 125 2.45 -6.09 13.03
CA SER A 125 2.57 -6.99 11.88
C SER A 125 2.78 -6.20 10.58
N GLN A 126 3.05 -6.90 9.48
CA GLN A 126 3.08 -6.29 8.15
C GLN A 126 1.65 -5.82 7.77
N PRO A 127 1.46 -4.56 7.34
CA PRO A 127 0.14 -3.94 7.22
C PRO A 127 -0.61 -4.24 5.89
N GLY A 128 -0.25 -5.30 5.17
CA GLY A 128 -0.91 -5.71 3.93
C GLY A 128 -0.70 -4.72 2.77
N PHE A 129 0.55 -4.44 2.40
CA PHE A 129 0.84 -3.57 1.24
C PHE A 129 0.26 -4.12 -0.06
N PRO A 130 -0.33 -3.28 -0.92
CA PRO A 130 -0.73 -3.71 -2.25
C PRO A 130 0.49 -4.04 -3.10
N TRP A 131 0.37 -5.02 -4.00
CA TRP A 131 1.45 -5.28 -4.93
C TRP A 131 1.51 -4.17 -5.97
N PHE A 132 2.73 -3.85 -6.43
CA PHE A 132 2.97 -2.79 -7.40
C PHE A 132 3.25 -3.32 -8.80
N TYR A 133 3.51 -4.63 -8.93
CA TYR A 133 3.62 -5.30 -10.22
C TYR A 133 2.27 -5.30 -10.96
N GLY A 134 2.27 -4.91 -12.22
CA GLY A 134 1.05 -4.77 -13.02
C GLY A 134 0.17 -3.60 -12.54
N ARG A 135 0.73 -2.62 -11.82
CA ARG A 135 0.03 -1.40 -11.40
C ARG A 135 0.50 -0.24 -12.26
N SER A 136 -0.17 0.00 -13.38
CA SER A 136 0.06 1.21 -14.18
C SER A 136 -0.27 2.49 -13.39
N THR A 137 0.68 3.42 -13.35
CA THR A 137 0.52 4.78 -12.81
C THR A 137 0.28 5.83 -13.90
N GLY A 138 0.41 5.47 -15.18
CA GLY A 138 0.19 6.33 -16.35
C GLY A 138 -1.23 6.26 -16.94
N GLY A 139 -2.18 5.61 -16.26
CA GLY A 139 -3.55 5.45 -16.75
C GLY A 139 -3.77 4.25 -17.68
N GLY A 140 -2.78 3.35 -17.78
CA GLY A 140 -2.93 2.04 -18.41
C GLY A 140 -3.78 1.08 -17.57
N GLN A 141 -4.10 -0.09 -18.14
CA GLN A 141 -4.82 -1.14 -17.40
C GLN A 141 -3.92 -1.74 -16.31
N HIS A 142 -4.54 -2.16 -15.21
CA HIS A 142 -3.84 -2.92 -14.19
C HIS A 142 -3.99 -4.43 -14.44
N ALA A 143 -2.95 -5.21 -14.17
CA ALA A 143 -3.06 -6.66 -14.12
C ALA A 143 -3.88 -7.07 -12.88
N GLY A 144 -4.86 -7.95 -13.06
CA GLY A 144 -5.69 -8.46 -11.96
C GLY A 144 -5.02 -9.60 -11.19
N PHE A 145 -5.56 -9.94 -10.01
CA PHE A 145 -5.11 -11.11 -9.23
C PHE A 145 -5.05 -12.38 -10.08
N ASP A 146 -6.13 -12.71 -10.81
CA ASP A 146 -6.19 -13.96 -11.57
C ASP A 146 -5.19 -13.98 -12.73
N GLU A 147 -4.95 -12.83 -13.37
CA GLU A 147 -3.96 -12.70 -14.44
C GLU A 147 -2.56 -12.95 -13.89
N LEU A 148 -2.21 -12.35 -12.75
CA LEU A 148 -0.91 -12.56 -12.11
C LEU A 148 -0.76 -13.98 -11.57
N ALA A 149 -1.82 -14.57 -11.03
CA ALA A 149 -1.81 -15.94 -10.53
C ALA A 149 -1.67 -16.97 -11.66
N ALA A 150 -2.19 -16.68 -12.85
CA ALA A 150 -2.07 -17.51 -14.04
C ALA A 150 -0.83 -17.20 -14.88
N MET A 151 -0.09 -16.13 -14.56
CA MET A 151 1.05 -15.67 -15.34
C MET A 151 2.17 -16.74 -15.36
N PRO A 152 2.65 -17.17 -16.54
CA PRO A 152 3.80 -18.06 -16.61
C PRO A 152 5.04 -17.35 -16.06
N VAL A 153 5.97 -18.11 -15.48
CA VAL A 153 7.23 -17.57 -14.99
C VAL A 153 7.97 -16.87 -16.15
N PRO A 154 8.21 -15.54 -16.08
CA PRO A 154 8.82 -14.82 -17.19
C PRO A 154 10.26 -15.25 -17.42
N ARG A 155 10.70 -15.26 -18.68
CA ARG A 155 12.10 -15.50 -19.04
C ARG A 155 12.96 -14.31 -18.60
N LYS A 156 13.87 -14.53 -17.65
CA LYS A 156 14.77 -13.49 -17.13
C LYS A 156 16.06 -13.41 -17.95
N GLU A 157 16.12 -12.47 -18.90
CA GLU A 157 17.29 -12.30 -19.78
C GLU A 157 18.32 -11.30 -19.23
N LYS A 158 17.87 -10.31 -18.45
CA LYS A 158 18.71 -9.27 -17.85
C LYS A 158 19.13 -9.67 -16.43
N LEU A 159 20.26 -9.13 -15.96
CA LEU A 159 20.83 -9.53 -14.67
C LEU A 159 20.25 -8.77 -13.49
N PHE A 160 20.51 -7.47 -13.41
CA PHE A 160 20.24 -6.68 -12.21
C PHE A 160 19.38 -5.45 -12.52
N SER A 161 18.37 -5.23 -11.70
CA SER A 161 17.61 -3.98 -11.68
C SER A 161 17.48 -3.41 -10.27
N THR A 162 17.17 -2.12 -10.19
CA THR A 162 16.71 -1.49 -8.96
C THR A 162 15.78 -0.31 -9.28
N VAL A 163 14.74 -0.10 -8.46
CA VAL A 163 13.92 1.12 -8.51
C VAL A 163 14.35 2.04 -7.37
N CYS A 164 15.03 3.13 -7.70
CA CYS A 164 15.45 4.16 -6.75
C CYS A 164 15.35 5.54 -7.39
N SER A 165 14.47 6.40 -6.87
CA SER A 165 14.40 7.80 -7.29
C SER A 165 15.63 8.59 -6.84
N THR A 166 15.83 9.77 -7.45
CA THR A 166 16.90 10.71 -7.08
C THR A 166 16.66 11.46 -5.76
N LYS A 167 15.60 11.11 -5.01
CA LYS A 167 15.28 11.75 -3.72
C LYS A 167 16.44 11.57 -2.74
N LYS A 168 16.92 12.69 -2.17
CA LYS A 168 18.05 12.76 -1.22
C LYS A 168 17.66 13.47 0.09
N GLN A 169 16.44 13.25 0.57
CA GLN A 169 16.00 13.81 1.85
C GLN A 169 16.97 13.41 2.96
N LYS A 170 17.41 14.39 3.76
CA LYS A 170 18.44 14.18 4.80
C LYS A 170 17.89 13.57 6.09
N HIS A 171 16.58 13.70 6.32
CA HIS A 171 15.91 13.24 7.54
C HIS A 171 15.46 11.77 7.48
N THR A 172 15.73 11.08 6.36
CA THR A 172 15.39 9.67 6.10
C THR A 172 16.59 8.99 5.43
N ALA A 173 16.58 7.66 5.29
CA ALA A 173 17.69 6.94 4.66
C ALA A 173 17.76 7.10 3.13
N HIS A 174 16.93 7.96 2.52
CA HIS A 174 16.93 8.25 1.09
C HIS A 174 18.33 8.62 0.54
N ARG A 175 19.07 9.48 1.26
CA ARG A 175 20.44 9.86 0.87
C ARG A 175 21.40 8.65 0.87
N LEU A 176 21.29 7.77 1.85
CA LEU A 176 22.12 6.57 1.97
C LEU A 176 21.78 5.56 0.88
N ARG A 177 20.49 5.32 0.65
CA ARG A 177 20.01 4.48 -0.45
C ARG A 177 20.54 4.96 -1.79
N HIS A 178 20.41 6.26 -2.09
CA HIS A 178 20.95 6.84 -3.32
C HIS A 178 22.47 6.64 -3.42
N ALA A 179 23.23 6.94 -2.36
CA ALA A 179 24.68 6.79 -2.40
C ALA A 179 25.11 5.33 -2.60
N PHE A 180 24.38 4.39 -2.00
CA PHE A 180 24.62 2.97 -2.16
C PHE A 180 24.23 2.47 -3.57
N THR A 181 23.10 2.91 -4.13
CA THR A 181 22.72 2.63 -5.53
C THR A 181 23.80 3.10 -6.52
N GLU A 182 24.32 4.32 -6.33
CA GLU A 182 25.39 4.85 -7.19
C GLU A 182 26.69 4.05 -7.07
N ARG A 183 26.99 3.52 -5.88
CA ARG A 183 28.13 2.61 -5.70
C ARG A 183 27.88 1.27 -6.36
N LEU A 184 26.72 0.65 -6.15
CA LEU A 184 26.35 -0.61 -6.81
C LEU A 184 26.45 -0.50 -8.32
N LYS A 185 25.98 0.59 -8.92
CA LYS A 185 26.06 0.81 -10.37
C LYS A 185 27.50 0.88 -10.91
N LYS A 186 28.46 1.31 -10.08
CA LYS A 186 29.88 1.31 -10.45
C LYS A 186 30.50 -0.09 -10.38
N GLU A 187 30.05 -0.92 -9.44
CA GLU A 187 30.54 -2.30 -9.26
C GLU A 187 29.88 -3.28 -10.23
N PHE A 188 28.60 -3.07 -10.56
CA PHE A 188 27.80 -3.89 -11.46
C PHE A 188 27.40 -3.08 -12.69
N SER A 189 28.18 -3.20 -13.76
CA SER A 189 27.94 -2.44 -15.00
C SER A 189 26.61 -2.77 -15.66
N GLU A 190 26.08 -3.97 -15.42
CA GLU A 190 24.80 -4.47 -15.92
C GLU A 190 23.59 -4.03 -15.06
N LEU A 191 23.81 -3.29 -13.96
CA LEU A 191 22.73 -2.77 -13.13
C LEU A 191 21.97 -1.66 -13.83
N GLU A 192 20.71 -1.93 -14.17
CA GLU A 192 19.78 -0.92 -14.65
C GLU A 192 19.03 -0.27 -13.48
N THR A 193 19.05 1.06 -13.44
CA THR A 193 18.39 1.85 -12.39
C THR A 193 17.19 2.56 -12.98
N PHE A 194 16.03 2.36 -12.35
CA PHE A 194 14.76 2.98 -12.67
C PHE A 194 14.29 3.88 -11.53
N GLY A 195 13.31 4.74 -11.81
CA GLY A 195 12.69 5.64 -10.85
C GLY A 195 12.74 7.11 -11.28
N LEU A 196 11.94 7.91 -10.58
CA LEU A 196 11.83 9.35 -10.85
C LEU A 196 13.20 10.05 -10.77
N GLY A 197 13.54 10.79 -11.83
CA GLY A 197 14.82 11.47 -11.98
C GLY A 197 15.97 10.61 -12.49
N VAL A 198 15.75 9.31 -12.76
CA VAL A 198 16.73 8.42 -13.40
C VAL A 198 16.18 7.89 -14.72
N ARG A 199 15.26 6.93 -14.64
CA ARG A 199 14.46 6.39 -15.76
C ARG A 199 13.07 6.09 -15.20
N PRO A 200 12.11 7.03 -15.33
CA PRO A 200 10.74 6.81 -14.85
C PRO A 200 10.14 5.55 -15.50
N ILE A 201 9.33 4.84 -14.73
CA ILE A 201 8.55 3.68 -15.17
C ILE A 201 7.12 3.93 -14.72
N GLU A 202 6.16 3.49 -15.53
CA GLU A 202 4.74 3.61 -15.18
C GLU A 202 4.25 2.38 -14.43
N ASP A 203 4.89 1.22 -14.68
CA ASP A 203 4.65 -0.03 -13.98
C ASP A 203 5.94 -0.58 -13.39
N LYS A 204 5.88 -1.12 -12.17
CA LYS A 204 7.02 -1.79 -11.53
C LYS A 204 7.43 -3.05 -12.32
N GLU A 205 6.53 -3.60 -13.11
CA GLU A 205 6.79 -4.69 -14.03
C GLU A 205 8.02 -4.44 -14.91
N GLU A 206 8.20 -3.24 -15.45
CA GLU A 206 9.31 -2.88 -16.36
C GLU A 206 10.69 -3.09 -15.73
N ALA A 207 10.77 -3.00 -14.39
CA ALA A 207 12.00 -3.22 -13.63
C ALA A 207 12.13 -4.64 -13.08
N LEU A 208 11.13 -5.52 -13.28
CA LEU A 208 11.07 -6.84 -12.65
C LEU A 208 10.97 -7.98 -13.67
N THR A 209 10.17 -7.85 -14.73
CA THR A 209 9.84 -8.96 -15.65
C THR A 209 11.07 -9.57 -16.30
N ASP A 210 12.00 -8.77 -16.80
CA ASP A 210 13.17 -9.27 -17.54
C ASP A 210 14.39 -9.57 -16.67
N TYR A 211 14.38 -9.18 -15.39
CA TYR A 211 15.57 -9.18 -14.54
C TYR A 211 15.62 -10.39 -13.60
N LYS A 212 16.78 -11.06 -13.53
CA LYS A 212 17.04 -12.19 -12.63
C LYS A 212 17.06 -11.78 -11.17
N TYR A 213 17.58 -10.59 -10.88
CA TYR A 213 17.73 -10.06 -9.54
C TYR A 213 17.27 -8.61 -9.47
N HIS A 214 16.53 -8.29 -8.42
CA HIS A 214 16.11 -6.94 -8.10
C HIS A 214 16.68 -6.52 -6.75
N PHE A 215 17.46 -5.43 -6.72
CA PHE A 215 17.91 -4.84 -5.47
C PHE A 215 16.79 -3.99 -4.86
N ALA A 216 16.05 -4.59 -3.93
CA ALA A 216 15.04 -3.92 -3.11
C ALA A 216 15.71 -3.27 -1.89
N MET A 217 15.70 -1.94 -1.83
CA MET A 217 16.35 -1.18 -0.76
C MET A 217 15.40 -0.20 -0.10
N GLU A 218 15.27 -0.34 1.20
CA GLU A 218 14.45 0.52 2.02
C GLU A 218 15.01 1.95 2.12
N ASN A 219 14.11 2.91 2.26
CA ASN A 219 14.42 4.32 2.54
C ASN A 219 14.42 4.63 4.04
N HIS A 220 14.38 3.61 4.89
CA HIS A 220 14.43 3.69 6.34
C HIS A 220 15.18 2.48 6.92
N PHE A 221 15.50 2.55 8.21
CA PHE A 221 16.02 1.44 8.99
C PHE A 221 15.00 1.06 10.05
N ALA A 222 14.48 -0.16 9.98
CA ALA A 222 13.65 -0.73 11.05
C ALA A 222 13.90 -2.26 11.13
N PRO A 223 13.91 -2.85 12.33
CA PRO A 223 13.98 -4.31 12.46
C PRO A 223 12.77 -4.96 11.79
N ALA A 224 13.00 -5.95 10.93
CA ALA A 224 11.97 -6.73 10.22
C ALA A 224 11.00 -5.93 9.32
N SER A 225 11.35 -4.71 8.87
CA SER A 225 10.54 -4.01 7.87
C SER A 225 10.71 -4.60 6.48
N LEU A 226 9.65 -5.23 5.97
CA LEU A 226 9.46 -5.53 4.56
C LEU A 226 8.30 -4.67 4.07
N ASP A 227 8.57 -3.67 3.24
CA ASP A 227 7.52 -2.88 2.60
C ASP A 227 7.20 -3.39 1.18
N GLY A 228 6.30 -2.71 0.46
CA GLY A 228 5.91 -3.06 -0.90
C GLY A 228 7.04 -3.07 -1.95
N LYS A 229 8.30 -2.84 -1.56
CA LYS A 229 9.48 -2.98 -2.42
C LYS A 229 9.83 -4.43 -2.76
N VAL A 230 9.45 -5.40 -1.92
CA VAL A 230 9.78 -6.84 -2.12
C VAL A 230 8.69 -7.60 -2.92
N GLY A 231 7.53 -6.98 -3.14
CA GLY A 231 6.44 -7.51 -3.99
C GLY A 231 6.39 -6.92 -5.40
#